data_AF-A0A381X4X4-F1
#
_entry.id   AF-A0A381X4X4-F1
#
_cell.length_a   1.000
_cell.length_b   1.000
_cell.length_c   1.000
_cell.angle_alpha   90.00
_cell.angle_beta   90.00
_cell.angle_gamma   90.00
#
_symmetry.space_group_name_H-M   'P 1'
#
loop_
_entity.id
_entity.type
_entity.pdbx_description
1 polymer ?
#
loop_
_entity_poly.entity_id
_entity_poly.type
_entity_poly.pdbx_seq_one_letter_code
_entity_poly.pdbx_strand_id
1 'polypeptide(L)'
;MFHDSVEGLLPRKKLRYRRYKPRGAPLTSWHLELKISSIEGRYKTSLPTSVDPYLLNGNLSDDRYGLCRPRVEVSYLRSYFELEGVRITVDRDISYRNLSLSLQSMASATDPDIIVELKAFSDLSSDFLREVFPWDRTRFSKYCRAVETVLFHNHPRAA
;
A
#
# COMPACT_ATOMS: atom_id res chain seq x y z
N MET A 1 13.30 1.88 1.91
CA MET A 1 11.88 1.74 1.48
C MET A 1 10.92 2.52 2.37
N PHE A 2 10.83 2.26 3.68
CA PHE A 2 9.96 3.03 4.58
C PHE A 2 10.39 4.50 4.69
N HIS A 3 11.65 4.76 5.05
CA HIS A 3 12.18 6.13 5.17
C HIS A 3 12.01 6.95 3.88
N ASP A 4 12.41 6.39 2.72
CA ASP A 4 12.21 7.01 1.40
C ASP A 4 10.73 7.32 1.13
N SER A 5 9.83 6.48 1.64
CA SER A 5 8.41 6.67 1.48
C SER A 5 7.89 7.78 2.41
N VAL A 6 8.29 7.82 3.67
CA VAL A 6 7.81 8.86 4.62
C VAL A 6 8.30 10.23 4.20
N GLU A 7 9.60 10.36 3.88
CA GLU A 7 10.24 11.60 3.46
C GLU A 7 9.81 12.04 2.04
N GLY A 8 9.26 11.11 1.25
CA GLY A 8 8.80 11.42 -0.10
C GLY A 8 9.92 11.51 -1.14
N LEU A 9 11.12 11.01 -0.84
CA LEU A 9 12.28 11.04 -1.72
C LEU A 9 12.00 10.44 -3.11
N LEU A 10 12.75 10.95 -4.10
CA LEU A 10 12.80 10.43 -5.47
C LEU A 10 14.27 10.16 -5.87
N PRO A 11 14.56 9.09 -6.61
CA PRO A 11 13.64 7.99 -6.90
C PRO A 11 13.32 7.20 -5.63
N ARG A 12 12.15 6.57 -5.55
CA ARG A 12 11.79 5.61 -4.49
C ARG A 12 11.15 4.37 -5.08
N LYS A 13 11.33 3.25 -4.40
CA LYS A 13 10.85 1.95 -4.86
C LYS A 13 10.02 1.26 -3.77
N LYS A 14 8.97 0.55 -4.17
CA LYS A 14 8.14 -0.30 -3.31
C LYS A 14 7.98 -1.69 -3.92
N LEU A 15 8.23 -2.71 -3.12
CA LEU A 15 8.00 -4.12 -3.45
C LEU A 15 6.83 -4.63 -2.62
N ARG A 16 5.92 -5.38 -3.23
CA ARG A 16 4.82 -6.01 -2.50
C ARG A 16 4.36 -7.30 -3.15
N TYR A 17 4.02 -8.27 -2.32
CA TYR A 17 3.18 -9.39 -2.73
C TYR A 17 1.72 -8.97 -2.61
N ARG A 18 0.91 -9.28 -3.62
CA ARG A 18 -0.51 -8.98 -3.63
C ARG A 18 -1.31 -10.16 -4.17
N ARG A 19 -2.43 -10.44 -3.53
CA ARG A 19 -3.49 -11.33 -4.04
C ARG A 19 -4.84 -10.71 -3.77
N TYR A 20 -5.88 -11.24 -4.39
CA TYR A 20 -7.25 -10.83 -4.18
C TYR A 20 -8.08 -11.99 -3.65
N LYS A 21 -9.11 -11.66 -2.88
CA LYS A 21 -10.21 -12.57 -2.53
C LYS A 21 -11.50 -11.93 -3.04
N PRO A 22 -11.89 -12.16 -4.30
CA PRO A 22 -13.15 -11.62 -4.81
C PRO A 22 -14.33 -12.22 -4.03
N ARG A 23 -15.41 -11.46 -3.91
CA ARG A 23 -16.62 -11.94 -3.23
C ARG A 23 -17.18 -13.15 -3.97
N GLY A 24 -17.41 -14.24 -3.26
CA GLY A 24 -17.95 -15.47 -3.85
C GLY A 24 -16.97 -16.27 -4.73
N ALA A 25 -15.68 -15.93 -4.72
CA ALA A 25 -14.65 -16.62 -5.49
C ALA A 25 -13.47 -17.04 -4.59
N PRO A 26 -12.68 -18.05 -5.01
CA PRO A 26 -11.46 -18.43 -4.29
C PRO A 26 -10.40 -17.32 -4.33
N LEU A 27 -9.40 -17.44 -3.46
CA LEU A 27 -8.24 -16.56 -3.48
C LEU A 27 -7.49 -16.69 -4.81
N THR A 28 -7.05 -15.54 -5.35
CA THR A 28 -6.19 -15.53 -6.53
C THR A 28 -4.76 -15.93 -6.17
N SER A 29 -3.97 -16.29 -7.20
CA SER A 29 -2.52 -16.41 -7.07
C SER A 29 -1.87 -15.11 -6.60
N TRP A 30 -0.67 -15.23 -6.05
CA TRP A 30 0.14 -14.09 -5.68
C TRP A 30 0.71 -13.40 -6.92
N HIS A 31 0.88 -12.10 -6.82
CA HIS A 31 1.67 -11.29 -7.74
C HIS A 31 2.74 -10.54 -6.96
N LEU A 32 3.97 -10.59 -7.45
CA LEU A 32 5.04 -9.70 -7.02
C LEU A 32 4.93 -8.41 -7.83
N GLU A 33 4.56 -7.32 -7.16
CA GLU A 33 4.47 -6.00 -7.75
C GLU A 33 5.65 -5.13 -7.33
N LEU A 34 6.26 -4.48 -8.31
CA LEU A 34 7.28 -3.45 -8.14
C LEU A 34 6.69 -2.10 -8.58
N LYS A 35 6.86 -1.08 -7.75
CA LYS A 35 6.49 0.31 -8.05
C LYS A 35 7.70 1.22 -7.87
N ILE A 36 8.05 1.96 -8.90
CA ILE A 36 9.11 2.98 -8.87
C ILE A 36 8.46 4.34 -9.10
N SER A 37 8.79 5.31 -8.25
CA SER A 37 8.49 6.73 -8.49
C SER A 37 9.82 7.44 -8.67
N SER A 38 10.03 8.03 -9.84
CA SER A 38 11.20 8.85 -10.17
C SER A 38 10.76 10.28 -10.51
N ILE A 39 11.71 11.12 -10.92
CA ILE A 39 11.46 12.49 -11.36
C ILE A 39 10.71 12.49 -12.70
N GLU A 40 11.03 11.52 -13.55
CA GLU A 40 10.51 11.36 -14.91
C GLU A 40 9.11 10.70 -14.92
N GLY A 41 8.71 10.06 -13.81
CA GLY A 41 7.37 9.52 -13.70
C GLY A 41 7.22 8.35 -12.73
N ARG A 42 6.18 7.55 -12.95
CA ARG A 42 5.87 6.38 -12.14
C ARG A 42 5.80 5.15 -13.02
N TYR A 43 6.54 4.12 -12.60
CA TYR A 43 6.59 2.83 -13.27
C TYR A 43 6.06 1.73 -12.35
N LYS A 44 5.31 0.78 -12.90
CA LYS A 44 4.78 -0.37 -12.16
C LYS A 44 4.93 -1.65 -13.00
N THR A 45 5.45 -2.69 -12.39
CA THR A 45 5.35 -4.07 -12.90
C THR A 45 4.56 -4.95 -11.94
N SER A 46 4.02 -6.04 -12.46
CA SER A 46 3.22 -7.01 -11.71
C SER A 46 3.38 -8.37 -12.34
N LEU A 47 4.16 -9.25 -11.70
CA LEU A 47 4.45 -10.59 -12.20
C LEU A 47 3.71 -11.63 -11.34
N PRO A 48 3.01 -12.61 -11.94
CA PRO A 48 2.45 -13.71 -11.18
C PRO A 48 3.58 -14.50 -10.51
N THR A 49 3.32 -15.02 -9.30
CA THR A 49 4.30 -15.81 -8.56
C THR A 49 3.60 -16.92 -7.79
N SER A 50 4.21 -18.10 -7.77
CA SER A 50 3.82 -19.22 -6.92
C SER A 50 4.41 -19.13 -5.51
N VAL A 51 5.32 -18.18 -5.28
CA VAL A 51 6.00 -18.01 -4.00
C VAL A 51 5.02 -17.49 -2.96
N ASP A 52 4.91 -18.22 -1.84
CA ASP A 52 4.17 -17.75 -0.68
C ASP A 52 5.03 -16.77 0.14
N PRO A 53 4.64 -15.48 0.26
CA PRO A 53 5.36 -14.51 1.08
C PRO A 53 5.45 -14.88 2.56
N TYR A 54 4.53 -15.68 3.11
CA TYR A 54 4.64 -16.06 4.52
C TYR A 54 5.75 -17.09 4.77
N LEU A 55 6.18 -17.80 3.73
CA LEU A 55 7.27 -18.79 3.80
C LEU A 55 8.62 -18.20 3.38
N LEU A 56 8.64 -16.93 2.94
CA LEU A 56 9.86 -16.24 2.51
C LEU A 56 10.68 -15.78 3.70
N ASN A 57 11.69 -16.57 4.07
CA ASN A 57 12.71 -16.21 5.06
C ASN A 57 13.78 -15.24 4.51
N GLY A 58 13.35 -14.23 3.76
CA GLY A 58 14.21 -13.15 3.26
C GLY A 58 15.08 -13.51 2.07
N ASN A 59 14.50 -14.07 1.01
CA ASN A 59 15.23 -14.44 -0.21
C ASN A 59 14.93 -13.53 -1.42
N LEU A 60 14.30 -12.36 -1.23
CA LEU A 60 14.06 -11.46 -2.36
C LEU A 60 15.24 -10.49 -2.49
N SER A 61 16.16 -10.79 -3.40
CA SER A 61 17.27 -9.88 -3.72
C SER A 61 16.75 -8.67 -4.50
N ASP A 62 17.13 -7.47 -4.05
CA ASP A 62 16.80 -6.20 -4.67
C ASP A 62 18.07 -5.35 -4.84
N ASP A 63 18.27 -4.80 -6.04
CA ASP A 63 19.46 -4.03 -6.42
C ASP A 63 19.72 -2.78 -5.56
N ARG A 64 18.67 -2.22 -4.92
CA ARG A 64 18.77 -0.98 -4.13
C ARG A 64 18.65 -1.21 -2.63
N TYR A 65 17.76 -2.11 -2.22
CA TYR A 65 17.49 -2.37 -0.81
C TYR A 65 18.17 -3.64 -0.29
N GLY A 66 18.93 -4.33 -1.14
CA GLY A 66 19.60 -5.58 -0.81
C GLY A 66 18.60 -6.70 -0.55
N LEU A 67 18.87 -7.50 0.47
CA LEU A 67 18.04 -8.65 0.80
C LEU A 67 16.72 -8.22 1.46
N CYS A 68 15.63 -8.34 0.71
CA CYS A 68 14.29 -7.98 1.14
C CYS A 68 13.53 -9.18 1.71
N ARG A 69 12.75 -8.92 2.76
CA ARG A 69 11.81 -9.87 3.37
C ARG A 69 10.46 -9.21 3.63
N PRO A 70 9.36 -9.96 3.63
CA PRO A 70 8.06 -9.46 4.07
C PRO A 70 8.15 -8.90 5.50
N ARG A 71 7.56 -7.73 5.72
CA ARG A 71 7.62 -7.02 7.01
C ARG A 71 6.25 -6.71 7.57
N VAL A 72 5.33 -6.31 6.71
CA VAL A 72 3.95 -5.96 7.08
C VAL A 72 2.99 -6.52 6.04
N GLU A 73 1.83 -6.92 6.51
CA GLU A 73 0.66 -7.22 5.70
C GLU A 73 -0.36 -6.08 5.82
N VAL A 74 -1.02 -5.80 4.70
CA VAL A 74 -2.14 -4.86 4.64
C VAL A 74 -3.31 -5.56 3.97
N SER A 75 -4.42 -5.67 4.70
CA SER A 75 -5.70 -6.21 4.21
C SER A 75 -6.76 -5.12 4.21
N TYR A 76 -7.68 -5.12 3.25
CA TYR A 76 -8.77 -4.16 3.16
C TYR A 76 -9.82 -4.63 2.15
N LEU A 77 -11.04 -4.09 2.28
CA LEU A 77 -12.09 -4.23 1.28
C LEU A 77 -12.10 -3.01 0.38
N ARG A 78 -12.05 -3.24 -0.94
CA ARG A 78 -12.08 -2.17 -1.95
C ARG A 78 -13.34 -2.23 -2.79
N SER A 79 -14.04 -1.11 -2.88
CA SER A 79 -15.10 -0.88 -3.86
C SER A 79 -14.61 0.07 -4.96
N TYR A 80 -15.10 -0.13 -6.18
CA TYR A 80 -14.78 0.69 -7.35
C TYR A 80 -16.06 1.39 -7.82
N PHE A 81 -15.95 2.67 -8.13
CA PHE A 81 -17.00 3.49 -8.70
C PHE A 81 -16.41 4.39 -9.78
N GLU A 82 -17.30 4.96 -10.59
CA GLU A 82 -16.96 5.93 -11.61
C GLU A 82 -18.01 7.02 -11.61
N LEU A 83 -17.57 8.28 -11.68
CA LEU A 83 -18.44 9.45 -11.74
C LEU A 83 -17.74 10.51 -12.59
N GLU A 84 -18.40 11.02 -13.63
CA GLU A 84 -17.87 12.08 -14.51
C GLU A 84 -16.46 11.78 -15.04
N GLY A 85 -16.21 10.53 -15.46
CA GLY A 85 -14.89 10.10 -15.96
C GLY A 85 -13.80 10.00 -14.87
N VAL A 86 -14.15 10.20 -13.60
CA VAL A 86 -13.26 10.03 -12.45
C VAL A 86 -13.47 8.65 -11.86
N ARG A 87 -12.42 7.83 -11.85
CA ARG A 87 -12.43 6.55 -11.14
C ARG A 87 -12.24 6.81 -9.65
N ILE A 88 -13.18 6.30 -8.86
CA ILE A 88 -13.19 6.40 -7.41
C ILE A 88 -12.95 5.01 -6.84
N THR A 89 -12.07 4.90 -5.85
CA THR A 89 -11.96 3.68 -5.04
C THR A 89 -12.15 3.99 -3.58
N VAL A 90 -12.98 3.19 -2.92
CA VAL A 90 -13.22 3.28 -1.47
C VAL A 90 -12.62 2.06 -0.81
N ASP A 91 -11.61 2.28 0.03
CA ASP A 91 -11.00 1.25 0.85
C ASP A 91 -11.49 1.36 2.29
N ARG A 92 -12.04 0.26 2.81
CA ARG A 92 -12.54 0.14 4.19
C ARG A 92 -12.01 -1.12 4.86
N ASP A 93 -12.28 -1.25 6.16
CA ASP A 93 -11.86 -2.39 6.99
C ASP A 93 -10.37 -2.67 6.83
N ILE A 94 -9.57 -1.60 6.84
CA ILE A 94 -8.14 -1.68 6.62
C ILE A 94 -7.50 -2.26 7.88
N SER A 95 -6.71 -3.30 7.73
CA SER A 95 -5.96 -3.91 8.82
C SER A 95 -4.50 -4.12 8.46
N TYR A 96 -3.68 -4.06 9.49
CA TYR A 96 -2.24 -4.17 9.46
C TYR A 96 -1.81 -5.33 10.32
N ARG A 97 -0.84 -6.11 9.85
CA ARG A 97 -0.25 -7.21 10.62
C ARG A 97 1.26 -7.22 10.47
N ASN A 98 1.96 -7.39 11.59
CA ASN A 98 3.40 -7.58 11.64
C ASN A 98 3.77 -8.97 11.11
N LEU A 99 4.68 -9.02 10.15
CA LEU A 99 5.24 -10.27 9.59
C LEU A 99 6.72 -10.47 9.96
N SER A 100 7.27 -9.64 10.85
CA SER A 100 8.64 -9.78 11.33
C SER A 100 8.79 -11.06 12.14
N LEU A 101 9.82 -11.85 11.83
CA LEU A 101 10.14 -13.15 12.43
C LEU A 101 10.59 -13.08 13.91
N SER A 102 10.44 -11.95 14.60
CA SER A 102 10.76 -11.88 16.04
C SER A 102 9.59 -12.44 16.84
N LEU A 103 9.89 -13.35 17.78
CA LEU A 103 8.93 -13.96 18.73
C LEU A 103 8.11 -12.94 19.54
N GLN A 104 8.49 -11.66 19.51
CA GLN A 104 7.78 -10.55 20.13
C GLN A 104 6.79 -9.91 19.14
N SER A 105 5.55 -10.37 19.25
CA SER A 105 4.29 -9.81 18.72
C SER A 105 3.90 -10.10 17.26
N MET A 106 2.87 -10.92 17.10
CA MET A 106 1.92 -10.87 15.98
C MET A 106 1.07 -9.60 16.06
N ALA A 107 1.70 -8.43 16.22
CA ALA A 107 0.97 -7.18 16.38
C ALA A 107 0.06 -6.95 15.17
N SER A 108 -1.22 -6.74 15.45
CA SER A 108 -2.21 -6.40 14.45
C SER A 108 -2.99 -5.19 14.89
N ALA A 109 -3.36 -4.34 13.95
CA ALA A 109 -4.15 -3.15 14.20
C ALA A 109 -5.12 -2.91 13.04
N THR A 110 -6.23 -2.23 13.33
CA THR A 110 -7.17 -1.74 12.33
C THR A 110 -6.96 -0.24 12.14
N ASP A 111 -7.06 0.22 10.89
CA ASP A 111 -7.13 1.65 10.60
C ASP A 111 -8.59 2.12 10.78
N PRO A 112 -8.85 3.18 11.57
CA PRO A 112 -10.20 3.72 11.71
C PRO A 112 -10.68 4.45 10.45
N ASP A 113 -9.76 4.86 9.57
CA ASP A 113 -10.10 5.73 8.44
C ASP A 113 -10.61 4.93 7.23
N ILE A 114 -11.64 5.49 6.56
CA ILE A 114 -12.06 5.08 5.22
C ILE A 114 -11.28 5.92 4.20
N ILE A 115 -10.68 5.24 3.22
CA ILE A 115 -9.80 5.92 2.26
C ILE A 115 -10.48 5.98 0.90
N VAL A 116 -10.76 7.20 0.46
CA VAL A 116 -11.28 7.50 -0.88
C VAL A 116 -10.11 7.97 -1.77
N GLU A 117 -9.84 7.23 -2.84
CA GLU A 117 -8.85 7.60 -3.85
C GLU A 117 -9.56 7.97 -5.15
N LEU A 118 -9.29 9.19 -5.65
CA LEU A 118 -9.80 9.71 -6.91
C LEU A 118 -8.71 9.63 -7.98
N LYS A 119 -9.05 9.12 -9.17
CA LYS A 119 -8.17 9.06 -10.34
C LYS A 119 -8.91 9.58 -11.56
N ALA A 120 -8.49 10.74 -12.01
CA ALA A 120 -8.96 11.38 -13.24
C ALA A 120 -7.89 11.28 -14.34
N PHE A 121 -8.31 11.46 -15.59
CA PHE A 121 -7.41 11.72 -16.70
C PHE A 121 -6.77 13.11 -16.57
N SER A 122 -5.61 13.31 -17.20
CA SER A 122 -4.78 14.51 -17.05
C SER A 122 -5.39 15.78 -17.66
N ASP A 123 -6.39 15.63 -18.52
CA ASP A 123 -7.15 16.68 -19.20
C ASP A 123 -8.31 17.25 -18.35
N LEU A 124 -8.76 16.55 -17.30
CA LEU A 124 -9.74 17.10 -16.37
C LEU A 124 -9.15 18.24 -15.54
N SER A 125 -9.84 19.38 -15.51
CA SER A 125 -9.40 20.54 -14.76
C SER A 125 -9.41 20.27 -13.24
N SER A 126 -8.44 20.83 -12.51
CA SER A 126 -8.39 20.70 -11.06
C SER A 126 -9.60 21.33 -10.37
N ASP A 127 -10.19 22.36 -10.98
CA ASP A 127 -11.30 23.10 -10.42
C ASP A 127 -12.59 22.30 -10.52
N PHE A 128 -12.84 21.63 -11.64
CA PHE A 128 -13.91 20.65 -11.77
C PHE A 128 -13.81 19.55 -10.70
N LEU A 129 -12.60 19.00 -10.48
CA LEU A 129 -12.39 17.98 -9.46
C LEU A 129 -12.62 18.50 -8.03
N ARG A 130 -12.46 19.81 -7.77
CA ARG A 130 -12.74 20.42 -6.47
C ARG A 130 -14.23 20.71 -6.29
N GLU A 131 -14.93 21.04 -7.37
CA GLU A 131 -16.38 21.25 -7.36
C GLU A 131 -17.13 19.94 -7.12
N VAL A 132 -16.78 18.87 -7.84
CA VAL A 132 -17.43 17.57 -7.71
C VAL A 132 -17.01 16.84 -6.43
N PHE A 133 -15.75 16.99 -6.02
CA PHE A 133 -15.21 16.35 -4.81
C PHE A 133 -14.58 17.40 -3.88
N PRO A 134 -15.40 18.17 -3.14
CA PRO A 134 -14.97 19.25 -2.26
C PRO A 134 -14.44 18.71 -0.91
N TRP A 135 -13.62 17.67 -0.97
CA TRP A 135 -13.02 17.04 0.21
C TRP A 135 -11.55 17.41 0.34
N ASP A 136 -11.09 17.54 1.58
CA ASP A 136 -9.67 17.76 1.87
C ASP A 136 -8.82 16.59 1.38
N ARG A 137 -7.72 16.93 0.73
CA ARG A 137 -6.80 15.97 0.15
C ARG A 137 -5.59 15.81 1.04
N THR A 138 -5.36 14.60 1.51
CA THR A 138 -4.17 14.26 2.30
C THR A 138 -3.35 13.15 1.64
N ARG A 139 -2.06 13.14 1.95
CA ARG A 139 -1.18 12.05 1.54
C ARG A 139 -1.44 10.84 2.41
N PHE A 140 -1.85 9.74 1.78
CA PHE A 140 -2.08 8.47 2.49
C PHE A 140 -1.29 7.31 1.89
N SER A 141 -0.52 6.61 2.72
CA SER A 141 0.20 5.39 2.33
C SER A 141 -0.06 4.28 3.34
N LYS A 142 -0.93 3.33 2.98
CA LYS A 142 -1.22 2.13 3.77
C LYS A 142 0.04 1.40 4.26
N TYR A 143 1.09 1.34 3.43
CA TYR A 143 2.38 0.75 3.81
C TYR A 143 3.09 1.52 4.93
N CYS A 144 3.07 2.86 4.89
CA CYS A 144 3.76 3.66 5.91
C CYS A 144 2.99 3.57 7.23
N ARG A 145 1.65 3.69 7.18
CA ARG A 145 0.81 3.48 8.36
C ARG A 145 0.99 2.08 8.94
N ALA A 146 1.01 1.03 8.12
CA ALA A 146 1.26 -0.33 8.61
C ALA A 146 2.60 -0.41 9.36
N VAL A 147 3.69 0.09 8.78
CA VAL A 147 5.00 0.09 9.44
C VAL A 147 4.98 0.87 10.75
N GLU A 148 4.42 2.09 10.75
CA GLU A 148 4.32 2.90 11.96
C GLU A 148 3.51 2.19 13.06
N THR A 149 2.34 1.66 12.70
CA THR A 149 1.38 1.08 13.64
C THR A 149 1.79 -0.29 14.18
N VAL A 150 2.40 -1.16 13.38
CA VAL A 150 2.70 -2.54 13.83
C VAL A 150 4.18 -2.85 14.02
N LEU A 151 5.10 -1.99 13.56
CA LEU A 151 6.54 -2.15 13.80
C LEU A 151 7.10 -1.14 14.80
N PHE A 152 6.54 0.07 14.91
CA PHE A 152 7.10 1.14 15.76
C PHE A 152 6.25 1.53 16.98
N HIS A 153 4.99 1.10 17.10
CA HIS A 153 4.12 1.45 18.25
C HIS A 153 4.51 0.81 19.61
N ASN A 154 5.70 0.24 19.76
CA ASN A 154 6.30 0.03 21.09
C ASN A 154 6.98 1.29 21.65
N HIS A 155 6.98 2.42 20.91
CA HIS A 155 7.36 3.72 21.45
C HIS A 155 6.18 4.69 21.35
N PRO A 156 5.51 5.03 22.47
CA PRO A 156 4.51 6.08 22.47
C PRO A 156 5.18 7.37 22.00
N ARG A 157 4.53 8.09 21.09
CA ARG A 157 4.94 9.44 20.72
C ARG A 157 4.96 10.28 22.00
N ALA A 158 6.15 10.68 22.44
CA ALA A 158 6.27 11.73 23.45
C ALA A 158 5.57 12.97 22.89
N ALA A 159 4.63 13.48 23.67
CA ALA A 159 3.91 14.72 23.40
C ALA A 159 4.86 15.92 23.49
#